data_AF-A0AAU6FBM2-F1
#
_entry.id   AF-A0AAU6FBM2-F1
#
_cell.length_a   1.000
_cell.length_b   1.000
_cell.length_c   1.000
_cell.angle_alpha   90.00
_cell.angle_beta   90.00
_cell.angle_gamma   90.00
#
_symmetry.space_group_name_H-M   'P 1'
#
loop_
_entity.id
_entity.type
_entity.pdbx_description
1 polymer ?
#
loop_
_entity_poly.entity_id
_entity_poly.type
_entity_poly.pdbx_seq_one_letter_code
_entity_poly.pdbx_strand_id
1 'polypeptide(L)'
;MRAVAAFSAESGFFATAGRQGEDGRQFFGGAAGQGDPQPESGTADVPDRAEMAALWTAGEEAGRSPTLRLAGVVWHREELDRIADAVTGTELDLALLRDGNRVMWVARTGQDICVLVLVDGDDEGHAAEARSLSLDFDSFLVGQGY
;
A
#
# COMPACT_ATOMS: atom_id res chain seq x y z
N MET A 1 8.34 5.38 9.49
CA MET A 1 7.21 4.53 9.04
C MET A 1 6.33 4.14 10.23
N ARG A 2 5.00 4.15 10.07
CA ARG A 2 4.04 3.76 11.12
C ARG A 2 3.42 2.37 10.91
N ALA A 3 3.18 1.97 9.65
CA ALA A 3 2.65 0.64 9.33
C ALA A 3 3.04 0.13 7.93
N VAL A 4 3.01 -1.20 7.78
CA VAL A 4 3.12 -1.95 6.52
C VAL A 4 1.84 -2.76 6.34
N ALA A 5 1.45 -2.98 5.10
CA ALA A 5 0.54 -4.03 4.73
C ALA A 5 1.03 -4.81 3.50
N ALA A 6 0.59 -6.06 3.40
CA ALA A 6 0.78 -6.91 2.22
C ALA A 6 -0.59 -7.35 1.73
N PHE A 7 -0.82 -7.23 0.42
CA PHE A 7 -2.05 -7.64 -0.24
C PHE A 7 -1.74 -8.65 -1.35
N SER A 8 -2.48 -9.75 -1.43
CA SER A 8 -2.44 -10.66 -2.57
C SER A 8 -3.73 -10.52 -3.37
N ALA A 9 -3.60 -10.08 -4.61
CA ALA A 9 -4.75 -9.90 -5.51
C ALA A 9 -5.38 -11.23 -5.94
N GLU A 10 -4.59 -12.30 -5.94
CA GLU A 10 -5.05 -13.65 -6.27
C GLU A 10 -5.94 -14.24 -5.17
N SER A 11 -5.47 -14.16 -3.92
CA SER A 11 -6.15 -14.78 -2.78
C SER A 11 -7.11 -13.84 -2.04
N GLY A 12 -7.09 -12.54 -2.36
CA GLY A 12 -7.81 -11.51 -1.60
C GLY A 12 -7.28 -11.34 -0.16
N PHE A 13 -6.09 -11.85 0.12
CA PHE A 13 -5.47 -11.77 1.44
C PHE A 13 -4.92 -10.38 1.71
N PHE A 14 -5.11 -9.88 2.93
CA PHE A 14 -4.56 -8.62 3.42
C PHE A 14 -4.01 -8.80 4.84
N ALA A 15 -2.73 -8.46 5.03
CA ALA A 15 -2.06 -8.48 6.33
C ALA A 15 -1.45 -7.11 6.64
N THR A 16 -1.44 -6.73 7.92
CA THR A 16 -0.87 -5.45 8.37
C THR A 16 0.09 -5.65 9.54
N ALA A 17 1.15 -4.87 9.58
CA ALA A 17 2.05 -4.75 10.74
C ALA A 17 2.16 -3.27 11.14
N GLY A 18 1.99 -2.98 12.43
CA GLY A 18 2.26 -1.67 13.03
C GLY A 18 3.63 -1.64 13.71
N ARG A 19 3.95 -0.54 14.39
CA ARG A 19 5.12 -0.47 15.28
C ARG A 19 4.98 -1.48 16.43
N GLN A 20 6.08 -1.82 17.10
CA GLN A 20 6.11 -2.80 18.19
C GLN A 20 4.92 -2.70 19.16
N GLY A 21 4.05 -3.73 19.17
CA GLY A 21 2.87 -3.83 20.03
C GLY A 21 1.64 -3.03 19.55
N GLU A 22 1.74 -2.35 18.42
CA GLU A 22 0.71 -1.52 17.84
C GLU A 22 -0.07 -2.29 16.75
N ASP A 23 -1.40 -2.16 16.77
CA ASP A 23 -2.23 -2.72 15.71
C ASP A 23 -2.04 -1.90 14.42
N GLY A 24 -1.49 -2.53 13.39
CA GLY A 24 -1.25 -1.91 12.08
C GLY A 24 -2.54 -1.45 11.39
N ARG A 25 -3.70 -2.07 11.71
CA ARG A 25 -4.98 -1.78 11.06
C ARG A 25 -5.46 -0.37 11.31
N GLN A 26 -5.17 0.20 12.48
CA GLN A 26 -5.62 1.54 12.84
C GLN A 26 -5.05 2.64 11.93
N PHE A 27 -3.93 2.37 11.26
CA PHE A 27 -3.30 3.35 10.36
C PHE A 27 -3.97 3.38 8.98
N PHE A 28 -4.48 2.24 8.54
CA PHE A 28 -5.22 2.15 7.29
C PHE A 28 -6.69 2.55 7.50
N GLY A 29 -7.23 2.34 8.70
CA GLY A 29 -8.57 2.78 9.14
C GLY A 29 -8.71 4.29 9.28
N GLY A 30 -9.47 4.94 8.40
CA GLY A 30 -9.78 6.36 8.52
C GLY A 30 -10.68 6.67 9.73
N ALA A 31 -10.12 7.28 10.78
CA ALA A 31 -10.79 8.08 11.81
C ALA A 31 -12.28 7.78 12.10
N ALA A 32 -12.62 6.54 12.49
CA ALA A 32 -13.83 6.28 13.26
C ALA A 32 -13.43 6.30 14.74
N GLY A 33 -14.04 7.20 15.50
CA GLY A 33 -13.73 7.41 16.91
C GLY A 33 -13.80 6.12 17.74
N GLN A 34 -13.12 6.16 18.88
CA GLN A 34 -13.23 5.18 19.96
C GLN A 34 -14.68 4.69 20.11
N GLY A 35 -14.91 3.42 19.76
CA GLY A 35 -16.13 2.71 20.13
C GLY A 35 -17.01 2.25 18.98
N ASP A 36 -16.48 1.43 18.08
CA ASP A 36 -17.33 0.43 17.41
C ASP A 36 -16.66 -0.95 17.52
N PRO A 37 -17.42 -2.00 17.91
CA PRO A 37 -16.88 -3.33 18.09
C PRO A 37 -16.45 -3.88 16.73
N GLN A 38 -15.27 -4.47 16.70
CA GLN A 38 -14.72 -5.24 15.60
C GLN A 38 -15.82 -6.07 14.93
N PRO A 39 -16.23 -5.77 13.68
CA PRO A 39 -17.08 -6.69 12.96
C PRO A 39 -16.21 -7.88 12.58
N GLU A 40 -16.70 -9.04 12.99
CA GLU A 40 -16.28 -10.33 12.51
C GLU A 40 -16.16 -10.30 10.99
N SER A 41 -15.04 -10.81 10.47
CA SER A 41 -15.04 -11.62 9.24
C SER A 41 -15.89 -11.06 8.09
N GLY A 42 -15.63 -9.84 7.66
CA GLY A 42 -16.35 -9.21 6.55
C GLY A 42 -15.37 -8.52 5.63
N THR A 43 -15.50 -8.77 4.34
CA THR A 43 -14.75 -8.26 3.17
C THR A 43 -14.60 -6.72 3.05
N ALA A 44 -14.95 -5.95 4.07
CA ALA A 44 -15.04 -4.49 4.03
C ALA A 44 -13.68 -3.75 4.06
N ASP A 45 -12.62 -4.41 4.51
CA ASP A 45 -11.28 -3.81 4.64
C ASP A 45 -10.26 -4.29 3.60
N VAL A 46 -10.69 -5.15 2.66
CA VAL A 46 -9.82 -5.66 1.61
C VAL A 46 -9.83 -4.68 0.43
N PRO A 47 -8.67 -4.19 -0.03
CA PRO A 47 -8.62 -3.29 -1.18
C PRO A 47 -9.21 -3.98 -2.42
N ASP A 48 -10.01 -3.22 -3.20
CA ASP A 48 -10.66 -3.77 -4.38
C ASP A 48 -9.62 -4.13 -5.45
N ARG A 49 -9.77 -5.31 -6.05
CA ARG A 49 -8.81 -5.84 -7.03
C ARG A 49 -8.74 -4.96 -8.29
N ALA A 50 -9.86 -4.40 -8.74
CA ALA A 50 -9.87 -3.53 -9.90
C ALA A 50 -9.26 -2.16 -9.58
N GLU A 51 -9.53 -1.61 -8.40
CA GLU A 51 -8.86 -0.39 -7.92
C GLU A 51 -7.34 -0.58 -7.79
N MET A 52 -6.88 -1.71 -7.25
CA MET A 52 -5.47 -2.07 -7.19
C MET A 52 -4.84 -2.20 -8.58
N ALA A 53 -5.53 -2.85 -9.53
CA ALA A 53 -5.05 -2.96 -10.91
C ALA A 53 -4.97 -1.60 -11.62
N ALA A 54 -5.89 -0.68 -11.32
CA ALA A 54 -5.91 0.67 -11.87
C ALA A 54 -4.73 1.53 -11.43
N LEU A 55 -4.06 1.20 -10.31
CA LEU A 55 -2.84 1.91 -9.88
C LEU A 55 -1.68 1.75 -10.87
N TRP A 56 -1.70 0.74 -11.74
CA TRP A 56 -0.62 0.44 -12.67
C TRP A 56 -0.90 0.86 -14.11
N THR A 57 -2.12 1.34 -14.39
CA THR A 57 -2.45 1.82 -15.74
C THR A 57 -1.86 3.21 -15.96
N ALA A 58 -1.34 3.45 -17.18
CA ALA A 58 -0.93 4.79 -17.59
C ALA A 58 -2.17 5.70 -17.51
N GLY A 59 -2.23 6.55 -16.49
CA GLY A 59 -3.47 7.23 -16.14
C GLY A 59 -3.67 8.47 -16.98
N GLU A 60 -4.54 8.38 -17.99
CA GLU A 60 -5.42 9.46 -18.43
C GLU A 60 -6.68 8.92 -19.16
N GLU A 61 -7.18 7.72 -18.83
CA GLU A 61 -8.54 7.39 -19.26
C GLU A 61 -9.53 8.28 -18.50
N ALA A 62 -9.99 9.33 -19.18
CA ALA A 62 -10.91 10.37 -18.75
C ALA A 62 -10.40 11.43 -17.75
N GLY A 63 -9.07 11.67 -17.66
CA GLY A 63 -8.51 12.78 -16.89
C GLY A 63 -8.72 12.68 -15.36
N ARG A 64 -8.95 11.47 -14.84
CA ARG A 64 -9.09 11.21 -13.41
C ARG A 64 -7.95 10.31 -12.94
N SER A 65 -7.16 10.81 -11.98
CA SER A 65 -6.12 10.01 -11.35
C SER A 65 -6.72 8.75 -10.70
N PRO A 66 -6.12 7.56 -10.88
CA PRO A 66 -6.56 6.35 -10.22
C PRO A 66 -6.63 6.53 -8.70
N THR A 67 -7.63 5.90 -8.08
CA THR A 67 -7.85 5.95 -6.64
C THR A 67 -7.92 4.54 -6.07
N LEU A 68 -7.46 4.39 -4.84
CA LEU A 68 -7.57 3.16 -4.07
C LEU A 68 -8.37 3.44 -2.79
N ARG A 69 -9.46 2.70 -2.57
CA ARG A 69 -10.15 2.69 -1.28
C ARG A 69 -9.58 1.59 -0.41
N LEU A 70 -9.03 1.99 0.73
CA LEU A 70 -8.47 1.07 1.70
C LEU A 70 -8.85 1.52 3.11
N ALA A 71 -9.49 0.61 3.85
CA ALA A 71 -9.90 0.80 5.24
C ALA A 71 -10.61 2.16 5.48
N GLY A 72 -11.59 2.44 4.61
CA GLY A 72 -12.44 3.63 4.68
C GLY A 72 -11.81 4.92 4.11
N VAL A 73 -10.51 4.92 3.78
CA VAL A 73 -9.79 6.07 3.21
C VAL A 73 -9.74 5.96 1.69
N VAL A 74 -9.86 7.10 0.99
CA VAL A 74 -9.65 7.18 -0.46
C VAL A 74 -8.27 7.77 -0.73
N TRP A 75 -7.39 6.92 -1.26
CA TRP A 75 -6.04 7.27 -1.62
C TRP A 75 -5.98 7.68 -3.09
N HIS A 76 -5.33 8.80 -3.38
CA HIS A 76 -5.18 9.32 -4.74
C HIS A 76 -3.76 9.04 -5.25
N ARG A 77 -3.63 8.41 -6.43
CA ARG A 77 -2.32 8.22 -7.05
C ARG A 77 -1.77 9.54 -7.57
N GLU A 78 -0.63 9.95 -7.05
CA GLU A 78 0.11 11.13 -7.52
C GLU A 78 1.19 10.75 -8.52
N GLU A 79 1.91 9.66 -8.26
CA GLU A 79 3.07 9.25 -9.06
C GLU A 79 3.02 7.75 -9.34
N LEU A 80 3.62 7.37 -10.48
CA LEU A 80 3.86 5.99 -10.86
C LEU A 80 5.23 5.91 -11.52
N ASP A 81 6.14 5.20 -10.86
CA ASP A 81 7.51 4.96 -11.32
C ASP A 81 7.69 3.48 -11.67
N ARG A 82 8.59 3.23 -12.63
CA ARG A 82 9.17 1.90 -12.85
C ARG A 82 10.62 1.90 -12.41
N ILE A 83 10.95 1.00 -11.50
CA ILE A 83 12.26 0.93 -10.86
C ILE A 83 12.79 -0.48 -11.06
N ALA A 84 14.08 -0.60 -11.39
CA ALA A 84 14.75 -1.89 -11.32
C ALA A 84 15.12 -2.19 -9.87
N ASP A 85 14.64 -3.30 -9.34
CA ASP A 85 15.07 -3.83 -8.06
C ASP A 85 16.58 -4.12 -8.12
N ALA A 86 17.33 -3.57 -7.17
CA ALA A 86 18.79 -3.65 -7.19
C ALA A 86 19.33 -5.05 -6.87
N VAL A 87 18.52 -5.90 -6.24
CA VAL A 87 18.93 -7.24 -5.75
C VAL A 87 18.59 -8.31 -6.79
N THR A 88 17.40 -8.24 -7.34
CA THR A 88 16.80 -9.22 -8.26
C THR A 88 16.95 -8.80 -9.72
N GLY A 89 17.15 -7.50 -9.99
CA GLY A 89 17.20 -6.94 -11.34
C GLY A 89 15.83 -6.83 -12.02
N THR A 90 14.75 -7.16 -11.30
CA THR A 90 13.38 -7.17 -11.83
C THR A 90 12.82 -5.76 -11.90
N GLU A 91 12.04 -5.44 -12.93
CA GLU A 91 11.29 -4.19 -12.93
C GLU A 91 10.11 -4.28 -11.95
N LEU A 92 10.00 -3.27 -11.08
CA LEU A 92 8.93 -3.08 -10.12
C LEU A 92 8.17 -1.80 -10.47
N ASP A 93 6.84 -1.90 -10.51
CA ASP A 93 5.97 -0.72 -10.54
C ASP A 93 5.81 -0.20 -9.10
N LEU A 94 6.07 1.09 -8.90
CA LEU A 94 5.95 1.76 -7.62
C LEU A 94 5.02 2.98 -7.75
N ALA A 95 3.91 2.97 -7.02
CA ALA A 95 2.96 4.08 -6.99
C ALA A 95 3.04 4.86 -5.68
N LEU A 96 2.99 6.19 -5.79
CA LEU A 96 2.80 7.10 -4.67
C LEU A 96 1.33 7.46 -4.55
N LEU A 97 0.73 7.20 -3.39
CA LEU A 97 -0.62 7.62 -3.07
C LEU A 97 -0.64 8.64 -1.92
N ARG A 98 -1.57 9.60 -1.97
CA ARG A 98 -1.81 10.58 -0.91
C ARG A 98 -3.24 10.58 -0.41
N ASP A 99 -3.37 10.91 0.87
CA ASP A 99 -4.60 11.33 1.54
C ASP A 99 -4.24 12.47 2.52
N GLY A 100 -4.49 13.71 2.13
CA GLY A 100 -4.04 14.89 2.89
C GLY A 100 -2.52 14.86 3.10
N ASN A 101 -2.09 14.83 4.37
CA ASN A 101 -0.67 14.77 4.73
C ASN A 101 -0.12 13.34 4.80
N ARG A 102 -0.95 12.32 4.57
CA ARG A 102 -0.54 10.92 4.62
C ARG A 102 0.01 10.48 3.28
N VAL A 103 1.00 9.60 3.34
CA VAL A 103 1.70 9.08 2.18
C VAL A 103 1.70 7.58 2.22
N MET A 104 1.35 6.96 1.10
CA MET A 104 1.43 5.52 0.93
C MET A 104 2.24 5.20 -0.32
N TRP A 105 3.28 4.39 -0.14
CA TRP A 105 3.95 3.74 -1.26
C TRP A 105 3.31 2.37 -1.50
N VAL A 106 3.03 2.07 -2.75
CA VAL A 106 2.54 0.76 -3.17
C VAL A 106 3.50 0.19 -4.19
N ALA A 107 4.16 -0.92 -3.87
CA ALA A 107 5.01 -1.66 -4.79
C ALA A 107 4.25 -2.89 -5.31
N ARG A 108 4.22 -3.08 -6.63
CA ARG A 108 3.71 -4.31 -7.24
C ARG A 108 4.86 -5.29 -7.46
N THR A 109 4.80 -6.44 -6.79
CA THR A 109 5.78 -7.52 -6.95
C THR A 109 5.41 -8.38 -8.17
N GLY A 110 6.36 -9.20 -8.63
CA GLY A 110 6.17 -10.10 -9.78
C GLY A 110 5.15 -11.24 -9.58
N GLN A 111 4.70 -11.51 -8.35
CA GLN A 111 3.81 -12.63 -8.02
C GLN A 111 2.40 -12.20 -7.57
N ASP A 112 1.86 -11.12 -8.16
CA ASP A 112 0.53 -10.59 -7.83
C ASP A 112 0.35 -10.21 -6.34
N ILE A 113 1.47 -9.94 -5.66
CA ILE A 113 1.51 -9.35 -4.33
C ILE A 113 1.74 -7.85 -4.50
N CYS A 114 1.09 -7.07 -3.64
CA CYS A 114 1.33 -5.65 -3.50
C CYS A 114 1.78 -5.37 -2.07
N VAL A 115 2.87 -4.63 -1.93
CA VAL A 115 3.37 -4.14 -0.65
C VAL A 115 2.90 -2.71 -0.48
N LEU A 116 2.19 -2.42 0.60
CA LEU A 116 1.67 -1.08 0.92
C LEU A 116 2.40 -0.58 2.16
N VAL A 117 3.11 0.53 2.05
CA VAL A 117 3.82 1.15 3.17
C VAL A 117 3.23 2.51 3.47
N LEU A 118 2.77 2.70 4.71
CA LEU A 118 2.10 3.91 5.15
C LEU A 118 2.96 4.76 6.08
N VAL A 119 3.01 6.05 5.75
CA VAL A 119 3.53 7.13 6.57
C VAL A 119 2.40 8.10 6.86
N ASP A 120 2.11 8.26 8.15
CA ASP A 120 1.17 9.26 8.64
C ASP A 120 1.98 10.38 9.32
N GLY A 121 2.08 11.53 8.64
CA GLY A 121 2.83 12.71 9.08
C GLY A 121 3.41 13.54 7.94
N ASP A 122 3.71 14.81 8.24
CA ASP A 122 4.01 15.87 7.25
C ASP A 122 5.47 15.89 6.76
N ASP A 123 6.28 14.90 7.15
CA ASP A 123 7.72 14.90 6.90
C ASP A 123 8.06 14.06 5.67
N GLU A 124 8.44 14.75 4.59
CA GLU A 124 8.85 14.15 3.32
C GLU A 124 10.06 13.21 3.45
N GLY A 125 10.92 13.40 4.45
CA GLY A 125 12.03 12.48 4.72
C GLY A 125 11.54 11.07 5.02
N HIS A 126 10.42 10.93 5.74
CA HIS A 126 9.81 9.63 6.01
C HIS A 126 9.19 9.00 4.76
N ALA A 127 8.80 9.78 3.75
CA ALA A 127 8.32 9.23 2.48
C ALA A 127 9.46 8.55 1.70
N ALA A 128 10.67 9.13 1.69
CA ALA A 128 11.83 8.51 1.07
C ALA A 128 12.27 7.22 1.80
N GLU A 129 12.23 7.22 3.14
CA GLU A 129 12.49 6.01 3.94
C GLU A 129 11.45 4.91 3.67
N ALA A 130 10.17 5.28 3.59
CA ALA A 130 9.09 4.36 3.28
C ALA A 130 9.23 3.76 1.87
N ARG A 131 9.72 4.55 0.92
CA ARG A 131 10.08 4.05 -0.41
C ARG A 131 11.15 2.98 -0.34
N SER A 132 12.26 3.23 0.37
CA SER A 132 13.33 2.24 0.53
C SER A 132 12.81 0.95 1.15
N LEU A 133 12.01 1.06 2.22
CA LEU A 133 11.47 -0.10 2.92
C LEU A 133 10.48 -0.91 2.08
N SER A 134 9.73 -0.26 1.18
CA SER A 134 8.86 -0.97 0.22
C SER A 134 9.69 -1.88 -0.70
N LEU A 135 10.85 -1.41 -1.15
CA LEU A 135 11.78 -2.16 -2.00
C LEU A 135 12.49 -3.27 -1.20
N ASP A 136 12.96 -2.97 0.02
CA ASP A 136 13.61 -3.96 0.87
C ASP A 136 12.65 -5.12 1.22
N PHE A 137 11.37 -4.82 1.43
CA PHE A 137 10.37 -5.83 1.72
C PHE A 137 9.98 -6.65 0.48
N ASP A 138 9.91 -6.04 -0.70
CA ASP A 138 9.77 -6.78 -1.96
C ASP A 138 10.94 -7.75 -2.17
N SER A 139 12.18 -7.27 -2.05
CA SER A 139 13.39 -8.09 -2.09
C SER A 139 13.36 -9.24 -1.08
N PHE A 140 12.86 -9.01 0.13
CA PHE A 140 12.67 -10.06 1.13
C PHE A 140 11.64 -11.11 0.68
N LEU A 141 10.49 -10.68 0.15
CA LEU A 141 9.45 -11.57 -0.35
C LEU A 141 9.98 -12.44 -1.50
N VAL A 142 10.69 -11.85 -2.47
CA VAL A 142 11.34 -12.59 -3.55
C VAL A 142 12.34 -13.61 -3.00
N GLY A 143 13.12 -13.23 -1.99
CA GLY A 143 14.03 -14.15 -1.29
C GLY A 143 13.32 -15.32 -0.60
N GLN A 144 12.05 -15.18 -0.24
CA GLN A 144 11.20 -16.25 0.29
C GLN A 144 10.47 -17.07 -0.81
N GLY A 145 10.64 -16.71 -2.08
CA GLY A 145 9.98 -17.35 -3.22
C GLY A 145 8.61 -16.76 -3.56
N TYR A 146 8.30 -15.56 -3.04
CA TYR A 146 7.12 -14.75 -3.37
C TYR A 146 7.43 -13.65 -4.42
#